data_AF-N1WP50-F1
#
_entry.id   AF-N1WP50-F1
#
_cell.length_a   1.000
_cell.length_b   1.000
_cell.length_c   1.000
_cell.angle_alpha   90.00
_cell.angle_beta   90.00
_cell.angle_gamma   90.00
#
_symmetry.space_group_name_H-M   'P 1'
#
loop_
_entity.id
_entity.type
_entity.pdbx_description
1 polymer ?
#
loop_
_entity_poly.entity_id
_entity_poly.type
_entity_poly.pdbx_seq_one_letter_code
_entity_poly.pdbx_strand_id
1 'polypeptide(L)'
;MKKRIENILTFLILVISLNSCCIGAKEDYLGNNIYLSEYDNVDRRIVYQTESCATSGVEIVPMTILEIADNNKWIIAKTGNGRKRTEDKFFKYWVIKNDYENSPNSETVKRNTTEFDNRQDFDKFLTENKIKLKLNKID
;
A
#
# COMPACT_ATOMS: atom_id res chain seq x y z
N MET A 1 -42.82 -24.99 1.27
CA MET A 1 -42.30 -23.63 1.54
C MET A 1 -40.98 -23.64 2.30
N LYS A 2 -40.83 -24.36 3.43
CA LYS A 2 -39.57 -24.48 4.20
C LYS A 2 -38.31 -24.79 3.34
N LYS A 3 -38.31 -25.85 2.53
CA LYS A 3 -37.18 -26.21 1.65
C LYS A 3 -36.78 -25.13 0.63
N ARG A 4 -37.71 -24.31 0.14
CA ARG A 4 -37.41 -23.21 -0.79
C ARG A 4 -36.76 -22.03 -0.06
N ILE A 5 -37.21 -21.74 1.16
CA ILE A 5 -36.64 -20.70 2.01
C ILE A 5 -35.24 -21.09 2.47
N GLU A 6 -35.03 -22.35 2.87
CA GLU A 6 -33.70 -22.89 3.21
C GLU A 6 -32.73 -22.75 2.04
N ASN A 7 -33.11 -23.18 0.82
CA ASN A 7 -32.24 -23.05 -0.35
C ASN A 7 -31.89 -21.60 -0.70
N ILE A 8 -32.82 -20.65 -0.53
CA ILE A 8 -32.56 -19.22 -0.75
C ILE A 8 -31.61 -18.67 0.32
N LEU A 9 -31.79 -19.07 1.57
CA LEU A 9 -30.91 -18.65 2.67
C LEU A 9 -29.49 -19.17 2.48
N THR A 10 -29.33 -20.43 2.09
CA THR A 10 -28.02 -21.03 1.79
C THR A 10 -27.35 -20.32 0.61
N PHE A 11 -28.11 -19.97 -0.43
CA PHE A 11 -27.58 -19.22 -1.57
C PHE A 11 -27.15 -17.80 -1.17
N LEU A 12 -27.92 -17.12 -0.31
CA LEU A 12 -27.57 -15.79 0.20
C LEU A 12 -26.29 -15.82 1.04
N ILE A 13 -26.15 -16.81 1.93
CA ILE A 13 -24.95 -17.01 2.75
C ILE A 13 -23.73 -17.29 1.84
N LEU A 14 -23.91 -18.10 0.79
CA LEU A 14 -22.85 -18.37 -0.18
C LEU A 14 -22.40 -17.09 -0.90
N VAL A 15 -23.34 -16.28 -1.38
CA VAL A 15 -23.04 -15.01 -2.06
C VAL A 15 -22.37 -14.00 -1.12
N ILE A 16 -22.78 -13.94 0.15
CA ILE A 16 -22.14 -13.08 1.15
C ILE A 16 -20.73 -13.58 1.48
N SER A 17 -20.52 -14.89 1.57
CA SER A 17 -19.19 -15.48 1.81
C SER A 17 -18.23 -15.35 0.63
N LEU A 18 -18.75 -15.23 -0.61
CA LEU A 18 -17.92 -14.98 -1.79
C LEU A 18 -17.47 -13.51 -1.90
N ASN A 19 -18.23 -12.58 -1.30
CA ASN A 19 -17.87 -11.17 -1.22
C ASN A 19 -17.01 -10.85 0.03
N SER A 20 -16.73 -11.84 0.89
CA SER A 20 -16.04 -11.60 2.16
C SER A 20 -14.52 -11.54 2.09
N CYS A 21 -13.90 -11.72 0.93
CA CYS A 21 -12.43 -11.77 0.79
C CYS A 21 -11.73 -10.48 1.28
N CYS A 22 -12.44 -9.35 1.38
CA CYS A 22 -11.83 -8.05 1.68
C CYS A 22 -12.44 -7.37 2.91
N ILE A 23 -13.17 -8.11 3.75
CA ILE A 23 -13.79 -7.56 4.98
C ILE A 23 -12.70 -7.34 6.03
N GLY A 24 -12.29 -6.09 6.23
CA GLY A 24 -11.50 -5.66 7.37
C GLY A 24 -10.25 -4.85 7.06
N ALA A 25 -9.75 -4.87 5.82
CA ALA A 25 -8.62 -4.04 5.43
C ALA A 25 -9.08 -2.63 5.02
N LYS A 26 -8.35 -1.60 5.47
CA LYS A 26 -8.52 -0.24 4.93
C LYS A 26 -7.52 -0.04 3.81
N GLU A 27 -7.97 0.52 2.69
CA GLU A 27 -7.12 0.70 1.52
C GLU A 27 -7.27 2.11 0.97
N ASP A 28 -6.15 2.82 0.88
CA ASP A 28 -6.08 4.12 0.20
C ASP A 28 -5.43 3.93 -1.17
N TYR A 29 -6.17 4.29 -2.22
CA TYR A 29 -5.66 4.22 -3.59
C TYR A 29 -4.66 5.35 -3.86
N LEU A 30 -3.43 4.96 -4.22
CA LEU A 30 -2.33 5.89 -4.51
C LEU A 30 -2.10 6.09 -6.01
N GLY A 31 -2.89 5.45 -6.88
CA GLY A 31 -2.72 5.50 -8.34
C GLY A 31 -2.02 4.27 -8.93
N ASN A 32 -2.24 4.00 -10.22
CA ASN A 32 -1.56 2.92 -10.96
C ASN A 32 -1.59 1.54 -10.27
N ASN A 33 -2.72 1.20 -9.67
CA ASN A 33 -2.93 -0.05 -8.95
C ASN A 33 -2.03 -0.19 -7.70
N ILE A 34 -1.48 0.91 -7.20
CA ILE A 34 -0.72 0.99 -5.96
C ILE A 34 -1.68 1.44 -4.86
N TYR A 35 -1.64 0.75 -3.72
CA TYR A 35 -2.50 1.01 -2.57
C TYR A 35 -1.66 1.04 -1.30
N LEU A 36 -2.02 1.93 -0.37
CA LEU A 36 -1.65 1.79 1.03
C LEU A 36 -2.70 0.92 1.69
N SER A 37 -2.32 -0.29 2.11
CA SER A 37 -3.22 -1.27 2.72
C SER A 37 -2.90 -1.43 4.21
N GLU A 38 -3.93 -1.32 5.05
CA GLU A 38 -3.89 -1.52 6.50
C GLU A 38 -4.66 -2.79 6.84
N TYR A 39 -3.95 -3.85 7.25
CA TYR A 39 -4.55 -5.14 7.60
C TYR A 39 -4.97 -5.20 9.08
N ASP A 40 -4.19 -4.56 9.94
CA ASP A 40 -4.49 -4.31 11.34
C ASP A 40 -4.03 -2.88 11.70
N ASN A 41 -4.43 -2.36 12.85
CA ASN A 41 -4.10 -0.99 13.28
C ASN A 41 -2.58 -0.76 13.46
N VAL A 42 -1.74 -1.75 13.17
CA VAL A 42 -0.30 -1.77 13.45
C VAL A 42 0.49 -1.79 12.15
N ASP A 43 0.09 -2.58 11.16
CA ASP A 43 0.85 -2.84 9.94
C ASP A 43 0.17 -2.30 8.67
N ARG A 44 0.72 -1.19 8.19
CA ARG A 44 0.40 -0.55 6.90
C ARG A 44 1.47 -0.89 5.87
N ARG A 45 1.10 -1.32 4.67
CA ARG A 45 2.03 -1.69 3.59
C ARG A 45 1.64 -1.03 2.28
N ILE A 46 2.63 -0.68 1.45
CA ILE A 46 2.36 -0.30 0.06
C ILE A 46 2.40 -1.55 -0.80
N VAL A 47 1.28 -1.84 -1.45
CA VAL A 47 1.05 -3.03 -2.25
C VAL A 47 0.57 -2.64 -3.65
N TYR A 48 0.83 -3.51 -4.61
CA TYR A 48 0.28 -3.44 -5.96
C TYR A 48 -0.84 -4.47 -6.11
N GLN A 49 -2.01 -4.07 -6.60
CA GLN A 49 -3.21 -4.89 -6.68
C GLN A 49 -3.94 -4.70 -8.02
N THR A 50 -4.22 -5.79 -8.73
CA THR A 50 -5.06 -5.76 -9.95
C THR A 50 -6.55 -5.90 -9.65
N GLU A 51 -6.90 -6.39 -8.46
CA GLU A 51 -8.27 -6.62 -7.99
C GLU A 51 -8.43 -5.94 -6.63
N SER A 52 -9.64 -5.48 -6.30
CA SER A 52 -9.93 -4.78 -5.04
C SER A 52 -9.91 -5.74 -3.86
N CYS A 53 -8.73 -6.22 -3.46
CA CYS A 53 -8.57 -7.02 -2.26
C CYS A 53 -7.16 -6.99 -1.70
N ALA A 54 -7.03 -6.41 -0.50
CA ALA A 54 -5.81 -6.36 0.32
C ALA A 54 -4.95 -7.61 0.22
N THR A 55 -5.50 -8.75 0.61
CA THR A 55 -4.77 -10.01 0.88
C THR A 55 -4.07 -10.65 -0.31
N SER A 56 -4.34 -10.20 -1.55
CA SER A 56 -3.69 -10.71 -2.77
C SER A 56 -2.67 -9.75 -3.39
N GLY A 57 -2.46 -8.58 -2.78
CA GLY A 57 -1.55 -7.57 -3.29
C GLY A 57 -0.07 -7.99 -3.25
N VAL A 58 0.67 -7.63 -4.29
CA VAL A 58 2.13 -7.81 -4.33
C VAL A 58 2.78 -6.68 -3.55
N GLU A 59 3.51 -7.01 -2.48
CA GLU A 59 4.23 -6.01 -1.69
C GLU A 59 5.26 -5.26 -2.53
N ILE A 60 5.14 -3.94 -2.57
CA ILE A 60 6.11 -3.03 -3.18
C ILE A 60 7.10 -2.55 -2.12
N VAL A 61 6.59 -2.18 -0.94
CA VAL A 61 7.39 -1.82 0.22
C VAL A 61 7.14 -2.87 1.32
N PRO A 62 8.10 -3.77 1.61
CA PRO A 62 7.89 -4.92 2.48
C PRO A 62 8.06 -4.59 3.98
N MET A 63 7.64 -3.39 4.41
CA MET A 63 7.79 -2.91 5.79
C MET A 63 6.63 -1.99 6.18
N THR A 64 6.41 -1.83 7.49
CA THR A 64 5.35 -0.97 8.04
C THR A 64 5.59 0.50 7.66
N ILE A 65 4.65 1.11 6.94
CA ILE A 65 4.65 2.54 6.61
C ILE A 65 4.29 3.37 7.84
N LEU A 66 5.13 4.36 8.16
CA LEU A 66 4.96 5.29 9.28
C LEU A 66 4.54 6.68 8.82
N GLU A 67 5.11 7.14 7.71
CA GLU A 67 4.80 8.42 7.09
C GLU A 67 4.71 8.23 5.58
N ILE A 68 3.81 8.94 4.92
CA ILE A 68 3.60 8.88 3.47
C ILE A 68 3.22 10.25 2.93
N ALA A 69 3.49 10.46 1.65
CA ALA A 69 2.87 11.49 0.83
C ALA A 69 2.93 11.09 -0.64
N ASP A 70 1.95 11.49 -1.41
CA ASP A 70 1.88 11.15 -2.83
C ASP A 70 1.35 12.32 -3.68
N ASN A 71 1.55 12.18 -4.97
CA ASN A 71 0.85 12.91 -6.02
C ASN A 71 0.75 12.01 -7.26
N ASN A 72 0.27 12.57 -8.37
CA ASN A 72 0.12 11.86 -9.64
C ASN A 72 1.44 11.42 -10.31
N LYS A 73 2.61 11.71 -9.73
CA LYS A 73 3.92 11.35 -10.28
C LYS A 73 4.79 10.54 -9.34
N TRP A 74 4.65 10.74 -8.04
CA TRP A 74 5.52 10.15 -7.03
C TRP A 74 4.75 9.77 -5.79
N ILE A 75 5.15 8.67 -5.18
CA ILE A 75 4.80 8.31 -3.80
C ILE A 75 6.11 8.30 -3.02
N ILE A 76 6.11 8.93 -1.86
CA ILE A 76 7.23 8.88 -0.92
C ILE A 76 6.77 8.28 0.40
N ALA A 77 7.61 7.44 0.99
CA ALA A 77 7.27 6.77 2.23
C ALA A 77 8.45 6.67 3.18
N LYS A 78 8.16 6.70 4.48
CA LYS A 78 9.08 6.31 5.54
C LYS A 78 8.51 5.07 6.20
N THR A 79 9.37 4.09 6.38
CA THR A 79 9.05 2.84 7.05
C THR A 79 9.83 2.69 8.33
N GLY A 80 9.35 1.82 9.21
CA GLY A 80 10.11 1.38 10.38
C GLY A 80 9.81 -0.07 10.71
N ASN A 81 10.68 -0.67 11.51
CA ASN A 81 10.41 -1.99 12.04
C ASN A 81 9.32 -1.86 13.12
N GLY A 82 8.18 -2.54 12.96
CA GLY A 82 6.96 -2.32 13.74
C GLY A 82 7.14 -2.28 15.26
N ARG A 83 8.13 -3.01 15.83
CA ARG A 83 8.46 -3.01 17.27
C ARG A 83 9.43 -1.91 17.72
N LYS A 84 10.13 -1.25 16.80
CA LYS A 84 11.20 -0.26 17.06
C LYS A 84 10.99 1.01 16.25
N ARG A 85 9.77 1.56 16.33
CA ARG A 85 9.29 2.72 15.55
C ARG A 85 10.00 4.04 15.86
N THR A 86 10.94 4.07 16.79
CA THR A 86 11.56 5.30 17.31
C THR A 86 13.06 5.35 17.16
N GLU A 87 13.71 4.26 16.74
CA GLU A 87 15.17 4.24 16.56
C GLU A 87 15.50 4.48 15.08
N ASP A 88 16.20 5.60 14.81
CA ASP A 88 16.48 6.07 13.44
C ASP A 88 17.16 5.03 12.54
N LYS A 89 17.98 4.14 13.13
CA LYS A 89 18.67 3.07 12.40
C LYS A 89 17.75 2.01 11.79
N PHE A 90 16.46 1.97 12.16
CA PHE A 90 15.47 1.07 11.58
C PHE A 90 14.54 1.76 10.59
N PHE A 91 14.76 3.04 10.30
CA PHE A 91 14.00 3.73 9.28
C PHE A 91 14.59 3.49 7.90
N LYS A 92 13.71 3.18 6.95
CA LYS A 92 14.02 3.23 5.52
C LYS A 92 13.10 4.23 4.85
N TYR A 93 13.63 4.90 3.85
CA TYR A 93 12.89 5.87 3.06
C TYR A 93 12.73 5.34 1.64
N TRP A 94 11.61 5.66 1.01
CA TRP A 94 11.22 5.08 -0.26
C TRP A 94 10.72 6.17 -1.19
N VAL A 95 11.11 6.06 -2.45
CA VAL A 95 10.52 6.83 -3.55
C VAL A 95 10.02 5.85 -4.60
N ILE A 96 8.75 5.97 -4.96
CA ILE A 96 8.08 5.11 -5.92
C ILE A 96 7.56 6.00 -7.05
N LYS A 97 7.92 5.69 -8.28
CA LYS A 97 7.37 6.35 -9.47
C LYS A 97 5.86 6.05 -9.58
N ASN A 98 5.08 7.05 -9.96
CA ASN A 98 3.63 6.96 -10.12
C ASN A 98 3.12 7.63 -11.41
N ASP A 99 4.00 8.11 -12.29
CA ASP A 99 3.65 8.58 -13.63
C ASP A 99 4.04 7.56 -14.71
N TYR A 100 3.10 6.67 -15.03
CA TYR A 100 3.29 5.68 -16.08
C TYR A 100 2.46 6.03 -17.31
N GLU A 101 3.03 5.84 -18.51
CA GLU A 101 2.31 6.02 -19.78
C GLU A 101 1.20 4.98 -19.96
N ASN A 102 1.42 3.77 -19.45
CA ASN A 102 0.49 2.64 -19.47
C ASN A 102 0.40 2.05 -18.07
N SER A 103 -0.70 1.37 -17.74
CA SER A 103 -0.86 0.67 -16.46
C SER A 103 0.33 -0.28 -16.21
N PRO A 104 1.16 -0.03 -15.18
CA PRO A 104 2.33 -0.84 -14.91
C PRO A 104 1.92 -2.18 -14.30
N ASN A 105 2.79 -3.20 -14.40
CA ASN A 105 2.68 -4.40 -13.58
C ASN A 105 3.54 -4.26 -12.30
N SER A 106 3.35 -5.17 -11.33
CA SER A 106 4.07 -5.15 -10.05
C SER A 106 5.60 -5.12 -10.20
N GLU A 107 6.16 -5.87 -11.14
CA GLU A 107 7.61 -5.90 -11.41
C GLU A 107 8.14 -4.56 -11.91
N THR A 108 7.35 -3.86 -12.71
CA THR A 108 7.68 -2.52 -13.20
C THR A 108 7.63 -1.51 -12.07
N VAL A 109 6.64 -1.58 -11.19
CA VAL A 109 6.58 -0.73 -9.99
C VAL A 109 7.78 -0.99 -9.08
N LYS A 110 8.12 -2.25 -8.79
CA LYS A 110 9.30 -2.63 -8.00
C LYS A 110 10.60 -2.09 -8.57
N ARG A 111 10.82 -2.23 -9.88
CA ARG A 111 12.04 -1.72 -10.55
C ARG A 111 12.15 -0.19 -10.52
N ASN A 112 11.02 0.52 -10.44
CA ASN A 112 10.97 1.97 -10.32
C ASN A 112 10.76 2.46 -8.88
N THR A 113 11.01 1.58 -7.90
CA THR A 113 11.03 1.91 -6.49
C THR A 113 12.47 1.99 -6.02
N THR A 114 12.82 3.06 -5.32
CA THR A 114 14.16 3.27 -4.75
C THR A 114 14.07 3.31 -3.23
N GLU A 115 14.92 2.51 -2.57
CA GLU A 115 15.09 2.48 -1.12
C GLU A 115 16.30 3.34 -0.73
N PHE A 116 16.21 4.03 0.41
CA PHE A 116 17.29 4.79 1.02
C PHE A 116 17.43 4.42 2.50
N ASP A 117 18.68 4.18 2.92
CA ASP A 117 19.02 3.83 4.31
C ASP A 117 18.96 5.01 5.28
N ASN A 118 19.03 6.24 4.77
CA ASN A 118 19.10 7.43 5.60
C ASN A 118 18.32 8.60 4.97
N ARG A 119 17.99 9.56 5.84
CA ARG A 119 17.18 10.72 5.47
C ARG A 119 17.90 11.67 4.52
N GLN A 120 19.22 11.80 4.65
CA GLN A 120 20.01 12.76 3.89
C GLN A 120 20.04 12.41 2.40
N ASP A 121 20.28 11.15 2.06
CA ASP A 121 20.31 10.68 0.67
C ASP A 121 18.91 10.75 0.04
N PHE A 122 17.89 10.42 0.81
CA PHE A 122 16.50 10.56 0.40
C PHE A 122 16.14 12.03 0.08
N ASP A 123 16.39 12.97 1.00
CA ASP A 123 16.09 14.39 0.79
C ASP A 123 16.91 14.99 -0.37
N LYS A 124 18.16 14.54 -0.54
CA LYS A 124 18.99 14.88 -1.70
C LYS A 124 18.35 14.40 -3.00
N PHE A 125 17.91 13.15 -3.06
CA PHE A 125 17.21 12.61 -4.23
C PHE A 125 15.93 13.39 -4.56
N LEU A 126 15.11 13.71 -3.56
CA LEU A 126 13.89 14.52 -3.77
C LEU A 126 14.22 15.88 -4.36
N THR A 127 15.27 16.53 -3.86
CA THR A 127 15.72 17.86 -4.30
C THR A 127 16.22 17.82 -5.75
N GLU A 128 17.12 16.89 -6.06
CA GLU A 128 17.72 16.71 -7.40
C GLU A 128 16.66 16.41 -8.46
N ASN A 129 15.64 15.61 -8.10
CA ASN A 129 14.53 15.25 -8.99
C ASN A 129 13.33 16.21 -8.92
N LYS A 130 13.45 17.31 -8.18
CA LYS A 130 12.40 18.34 -8.00
C LYS A 130 11.06 17.76 -7.51
N ILE A 131 11.12 16.74 -6.66
CA ILE A 131 9.95 16.09 -6.06
C ILE A 131 9.49 16.94 -4.87
N LYS A 132 8.43 17.72 -5.07
CA LYS A 132 7.86 18.62 -4.06
C LYS A 132 6.84 17.90 -3.16
N LEU A 133 7.26 16.82 -2.51
CA LEU A 133 6.48 16.08 -1.52
C LEU A 133 7.15 16.16 -0.16
N LYS A 134 6.35 16.09 0.90
CA LYS A 134 6.83 16.06 2.29
C LYS A 134 6.12 14.94 3.04
N LEU A 135 6.89 14.08 3.68
CA LEU A 135 6.37 12.99 4.51
C LEU A 135 5.46 13.52 5.61
N ASN A 136 4.27 12.94 5.71
CA ASN A 136 3.28 13.22 6.75
C ASN A 136 2.95 11.94 7.50
N LYS A 137 2.69 12.06 8.81
CA LYS A 137 2.19 10.92 9.59
C LYS A 137 0.84 10.49 9.05
N ILE A 138 0.61 9.19 9.07
CA ILE A 138 -0.67 8.60 8.73
C ILE A 138 -1.48 8.52 10.04
N ASP A 139 -2.62 9.20 10.08
CA ASP A 139 -3.55 9.22 11.21
C ASP A 139 -4.16 7.83 11.50
#